data_AF-A0A6J1VC09-F1
#
_entry.id   AF-A0A6J1VC09-F1
#
_cell.length_a   1.000
_cell.length_b   1.000
_cell.length_c   1.000
_cell.angle_alpha   90.00
_cell.angle_beta   90.00
_cell.angle_gamma   90.00
#
_symmetry.space_group_name_H-M   'P 1'
#
loop_
_entity.id
_entity.type
_entity.pdbx_description
1 polymer ?
#
loop_
_entity_poly.entity_id
_entity_poly.type
_entity_poly.pdbx_seq_one_letter_code
_entity_poly.pdbx_strand_id
1 'polypeptide(L)' 'MFLTVVNLAKKTKSKYILVRMLSEAGTGCSFNVKRLRLQDKLVMLSYDRFVKQKVLFKEQKKICSV' A
#
# COMPACT_ATOMS: atom_id res chain seq x y z
N MET A 1 -33.79 -23.35 -10.42
CA MET A 1 -32.32 -23.22 -10.41
C MET A 1 -31.92 -22.39 -9.19
N PHE A 2 -31.53 -23.06 -8.10
CA PHE A 2 -31.07 -22.42 -6.87
C PHE A 2 -29.66 -21.86 -7.09
N LEU A 3 -29.58 -20.63 -7.63
CA LEU A 3 -28.33 -19.89 -7.74
C LEU A 3 -27.89 -19.44 -6.34
N THR A 4 -27.18 -20.33 -5.65
CA THR A 4 -25.94 -20.06 -4.91
C THR A 4 -25.82 -18.68 -4.24
N VAL A 5 -26.69 -18.34 -3.28
CA VAL A 5 -26.43 -17.26 -2.31
C VAL A 5 -25.06 -17.41 -1.62
N VAL A 6 -24.58 -18.66 -1.52
CA VAL A 6 -23.25 -19.03 -1.03
C VAL A 6 -22.10 -18.46 -1.86
N ASN A 7 -22.27 -18.27 -3.19
CA ASN A 7 -21.24 -17.65 -4.03
C ASN A 7 -21.16 -16.12 -3.88
N LEU A 8 -22.25 -15.49 -3.45
CA LEU A 8 -22.29 -14.05 -3.16
C LEU A 8 -21.62 -13.73 -1.80
N ALA A 9 -21.65 -14.71 -0.88
CA ALA A 9 -20.96 -14.66 0.40
C ALA A 9 -19.44 -14.95 0.30
N LYS A 10 -18.84 -14.89 -0.90
CA LYS A 10 -17.37 -14.87 -1.03
C LYS A 10 -16.84 -13.65 -0.29
N LYS A 11 -16.19 -13.91 0.86
CA LYS A 11 -15.57 -12.93 1.77
C LYS A 11 -15.01 -11.74 0.98
N THR A 12 -15.71 -10.62 1.02
CA THR A 12 -15.37 -9.44 0.23
C THR A 12 -13.99 -8.96 0.62
N LYS A 13 -13.06 -8.93 -0.34
CA LYS A 13 -11.71 -8.45 -0.10
C LYS A 13 -11.78 -6.98 0.31
N SER A 14 -10.97 -6.62 1.30
CA SER A 14 -10.98 -5.27 1.83
C SER A 14 -10.56 -4.24 0.77
N LYS A 15 -11.23 -3.07 0.78
CA LYS A 15 -11.07 -2.01 -0.23
C LYS A 15 -9.67 -1.37 -0.18
N TYR A 16 -9.11 -1.27 1.03
CA TYR A 16 -7.83 -0.61 1.28
C TYR A 16 -6.76 -1.62 1.70
N ILE A 17 -5.51 -1.25 1.41
CA ILE A 17 -4.33 -2.03 1.78
C ILE A 17 -3.35 -1.09 2.47
N LEU A 18 -2.75 -1.56 3.54
CA LEU A 18 -1.64 -0.88 4.20
C LEU A 18 -0.33 -1.35 3.57
N VAL A 19 0.40 -0.40 3.03
CA VAL A 19 1.64 -0.62 2.29
C VAL A 19 2.80 0.09 2.95
N ARG A 20 3.98 -0.51 2.86
CA ARG A 20 5.25 0.08 3.27
C ARG A 20 5.86 0.82 2.10
N MET A 21 6.06 2.11 2.28
CA MET A 21 6.83 2.97 1.38
C MET A 21 8.31 2.94 1.78
N LEU A 22 9.21 2.89 0.81
CA LEU A 22 10.66 2.89 1.01
C LEU A 22 11.28 4.09 0.28
N SER A 23 12.25 4.74 0.92
CA SER A 23 13.03 5.83 0.34
C SER A 23 13.91 5.33 -0.81
N GLU A 24 13.86 6.00 -1.96
CA GLU A 24 14.75 5.71 -3.11
C GLU A 24 16.20 6.12 -2.84
N ALA A 25 16.48 6.91 -1.80
CA ALA A 25 17.84 7.27 -1.41
C ALA A 25 18.64 6.11 -0.78
N GLY A 26 18.06 4.91 -0.64
CA GLY A 26 18.75 3.74 -0.11
C GLY A 26 19.02 3.77 1.40
N THR A 27 18.45 4.75 2.13
CA THR A 27 18.62 4.93 3.58
C THR A 27 17.89 3.89 4.43
N GLY A 28 17.00 3.09 3.82
CA GLY A 28 16.13 2.16 4.54
C GLY A 28 14.98 2.84 5.30
N CYS A 29 14.86 4.17 5.18
CA CYS A 29 13.78 4.94 5.78
C CYS A 29 12.44 4.53 5.15
N SER A 30 11.45 4.24 6.00
CA SER A 30 10.16 3.72 5.54
C SER A 30 9.00 4.19 6.38
N PHE A 31 7.85 4.38 5.75
CA PHE A 31 6.61 4.70 6.44
C PHE A 31 5.43 3.94 5.83
N ASN A 32 4.32 3.91 6.55
CA ASN A 32 3.14 3.15 6.16
C ASN A 32 2.05 4.08 5.61
N VAL A 33 1.43 3.68 4.51
CA VAL A 33 0.34 4.43 3.88
C VAL A 33 -0.80 3.49 3.54
N LYS A 34 -2.04 4.00 3.58
CA LYS A 34 -3.22 3.29 3.07
C LYS A 34 -3.41 3.65 1.60
N ARG A 35 -3.57 2.64 0.74
CA ARG A 35 -3.95 2.83 -0.66
C ARG A 35 -5.13 1.96 -1.06
N LEU A 36 -5.79 2.30 -2.15
CA LEU A 36 -6.83 1.45 -2.76
C LEU A 36 -6.20 0.18 -3.33
N ARG A 37 -6.90 -0.96 -3.18
CA ARG A 37 -6.43 -2.26 -3.67
C ARG A 37 -6.26 -2.33 -5.18
N LEU A 38 -7.15 -1.67 -5.92
CA LEU A 38 -7.19 -1.69 -7.39
C LEU A 38 -6.36 -0.57 -8.04
N GLN A 39 -5.81 0.34 -7.25
CA GLN A 39 -4.99 1.44 -7.75
C GLN A 39 -3.54 0.97 -7.99
N ASP A 40 -2.86 1.68 -8.90
CA ASP A 40 -1.43 1.50 -9.16
C ASP A 40 -0.56 1.75 -7.92
N LYS A 41 0.70 1.32 -8.01
CA LYS A 41 1.67 1.49 -6.92
C LYS A 41 1.89 2.97 -6.61
N LEU A 42 1.93 3.29 -5.32
CA LEU A 42 2.10 4.67 -4.89
C LEU A 42 3.56 5.12 -5.10
N VAL A 43 3.71 6.36 -5.56
CA VAL A 43 4.98 7.08 -5.57
C VAL A 43 4.72 8.45 -4.97
N MET A 44 5.47 8.81 -3.92
CA MET A 44 5.23 10.04 -3.18
C MET A 44 6.55 10.74 -2.86
N LEU A 45 6.55 12.06 -2.92
CA LEU A 45 7.69 12.88 -2.55
C LEU A 45 7.54 13.30 -1.08
N SER A 46 8.39 12.74 -0.22
CA SER A 46 8.35 12.93 1.24
C SER A 46 9.73 13.27 1.80
N TYR A 47 9.77 13.88 2.98
CA TYR A 47 11.02 14.22 3.63
C TYR A 47 11.71 12.98 4.23
N ASP A 48 12.98 12.77 3.88
CA ASP A 48 13.83 11.76 4.51
C ASP A 48 14.72 12.42 5.57
N ARG A 49 14.60 11.97 6.83
CA ARG A 49 15.36 12.51 7.95
C ARG A 49 16.86 12.23 7.84
N PHE A 50 17.26 11.13 7.18
CA PHE A 50 18.68 10.77 7.05
C PHE A 50 19.37 11.61 5.98
N VAL A 51 18.71 11.84 4.83
CA VAL A 51 19.24 12.69 3.75
C VAL A 51 19.04 14.18 4.05
N LYS A 52 18.08 14.52 4.92
CA LYS A 52 17.63 15.89 5.23
C LYS A 52 17.07 16.64 4.02
N GLN A 53 16.49 15.91 3.08
CA GLN A 53 15.90 16.45 1.86
C GLN A 53 14.61 15.72 1.53
N LYS A 54 13.81 16.29 0.62
CA LYS A 54 12.65 15.60 0.09
C LYS A 54 13.09 14.62 -1.00
N VAL A 55 12.77 13.36 -0.80
CA VAL A 55 13.15 12.25 -1.68
C VAL A 55 11.88 11.56 -2.16
N LEU A 56 11.99 10.90 -3.30
CA LEU A 56 10.94 10.02 -3.81
C LEU A 56 10.87 8.74 -2.97
N PHE A 57 9.68 8.36 -2.56
CA PHE A 57 9.38 7.10 -1.91
C PHE A 57 8.52 6.24 -2.84
N LYS A 58 8.89 4.96 -2.97
CA LYS A 58 8.11 3.98 -3.74
C LYS A 58 7.52 2.92 -2.84
N GLU A 59 6.39 2.38 -3.25
CA GLU A 59 5.78 1.23 -2.59
C GLU A 59 6.66 -0.02 -2.74
N GLN A 60 7.10 -0.56 -1.61
CA GLN A 60 7.95 -1.75 -1.57
C GLN A 60 7.13 -3.02 -1.38
N LYS A 61 6.31 -3.08 -0.31
CA LYS A 61 5.53 -4.27 0.03
C LYS A 61 4.20 -3.94 0.68
N LYS A 62 3.23 -4.81 0.43
CA LYS A 62 1.99 -4.88 1.20
C LYS A 62 2.26 -5.47 2.59
N ILE A 63 1.73 -4.82 3.63
CA ILE A 63 1.79 -5.32 5.00
C ILE A 63 0.53 -6.13 5.29
N CYS A 64 -0.64 -5.48 5.25
CA CYS A 64 -1.91 -6.12 5.58
C CYS A 64 -3.06 -5.54 4.76
N SER A 65 -4.14 -6.32 4.63
CA SER A 65 -5.44 -5.80 4.22
C SER A 65 -6.12 -5.13 5.41
N VAL A 66 -6.59 -3.91 5.21
CA VAL A 66 -7.41 -3.15 6.17
C VAL A 66 -8.85 -3.22 5.72
#